data_AF-A0A7X4JCD2-F1
#
_entry.id   AF-A0A7X4JCD2-F1
#
_cell.length_a   1.000
_cell.length_b   1.000
_cell.length_c   1.000
_cell.angle_alpha   90.00
_cell.angle_beta   90.00
_cell.angle_gamma   90.00
#
_symmetry.space_group_name_H-M   'P 1'
#
loop_
_entity.id
_entity.type
_entity.pdbx_description
1 polymer ?
#
loop_
_entity_poly.entity_id
_entity_poly.type
_entity_poly.pdbx_seq_one_letter_code
_entity_poly.pdbx_strand_id
1 'polypeptide(L)'
;MTPWPPALRQVASSCRWTPALFGAAILFASYNGNSQTASVEPGYEIVESDNQSAYMRELPPRPDKIVDSDHSWALDPEKAKWSFQNVSKILPTDFVSRGTGPVLPLSYADTGVMHESFTAPDASKHPLREILHELGVDGFIFVKDSVVRVEAYYNGFTPDRRHIAFSVTKSLIGSLVGLLVHEGRIDLSQTVVHYLPELEGSGFADATIRQVLD
;
A
#
# COMPACT_ATOMS: atom_id res chain seq x y z
N MET A 1 -10.43 27.77 -3.40
CA MET A 1 -9.77 26.61 -4.01
C MET A 1 -8.95 27.11 -5.19
N THR A 2 -7.65 27.27 -4.99
CA THR A 2 -6.70 27.71 -6.03
C THR A 2 -6.30 26.52 -6.89
N PRO A 3 -6.28 26.63 -8.24
CA PRO A 3 -5.95 25.51 -9.12
C PRO A 3 -4.42 25.32 -9.24
N TRP A 4 -4.02 24.09 -9.55
CA TRP A 4 -2.62 23.71 -9.80
C TRP A 4 -2.04 24.32 -11.09
N PRO A 5 -0.73 24.64 -11.12
CA PRO A 5 -0.08 25.20 -12.30
C PRO A 5 0.27 24.15 -13.39
N PRO A 6 0.39 24.58 -14.66
CA PRO A 6 0.50 23.69 -15.82
C PRO A 6 1.96 23.33 -16.12
N ALA A 7 2.44 22.20 -15.61
CA ALA A 7 3.76 21.67 -15.99
C ALA A 7 3.81 20.14 -15.92
N LEU A 8 2.98 19.46 -16.70
CA LEU A 8 3.11 18.02 -16.99
C LEU A 8 2.72 17.73 -18.44
N ARG A 9 3.56 18.20 -19.37
CA ARG A 9 3.57 17.70 -20.75
C ARG A 9 5.01 17.47 -21.18
N GLN A 10 5.26 16.28 -21.71
CA GLN A 10 6.48 15.79 -22.36
C GLN A 10 7.68 15.42 -21.48
N VAL A 11 7.80 14.11 -21.19
CA VAL A 11 9.00 13.34 -21.56
C VAL A 11 8.56 11.96 -22.02
N ALA A 12 8.24 11.83 -23.30
CA ALA A 12 8.08 10.54 -23.96
C ALA A 12 8.78 10.65 -25.31
N SER A 13 10.06 10.30 -25.36
CA SER A 13 10.72 9.74 -26.55
C SER A 13 12.21 9.57 -26.30
N SER A 14 12.64 8.31 -26.38
CA SER A 14 13.93 7.83 -26.92
C SER A 14 14.60 6.77 -26.04
N CYS A 15 14.23 5.51 -26.29
CA CYS A 15 15.15 4.38 -26.15
C CYS A 15 14.86 3.41 -27.29
N ARG A 16 15.68 3.48 -28.35
CA ARG A 16 15.72 2.49 -29.42
C ARG A 16 16.61 1.35 -28.95
N TRP A 17 16.08 0.14 -28.91
CA TRP A 17 16.84 -1.09 -28.66
C TRP A 17 17.29 -1.68 -30.00
N THR A 18 18.60 -1.83 -30.17
CA THR A 18 19.21 -2.68 -31.21
C THR A 18 19.62 -4.00 -30.57
N PRO A 19 19.34 -5.17 -31.19
CA PRO A 19 19.84 -6.44 -30.69
C PRO A 19 21.24 -6.69 -31.28
N ALA A 20 22.24 -6.90 -30.42
CA ALA A 20 23.52 -7.49 -30.81
C ALA A 20 23.59 -8.91 -30.24
N LEU A 21 23.60 -9.89 -31.15
CA LEU A 21 23.93 -11.29 -30.90
C LEU A 21 25.40 -11.42 -30.50
N PHE A 22 25.72 -12.08 -29.38
CA PHE A 22 27.02 -12.74 -29.21
C PHE A 22 26.96 -13.93 -28.24
N GLY A 23 27.27 -15.11 -28.80
CA GLY A 23 28.27 -16.06 -28.30
C GLY A 23 28.14 -16.62 -26.88
N ALA A 24 27.70 -17.87 -26.79
CA ALA A 24 27.87 -18.72 -25.61
C ALA A 24 29.34 -19.11 -25.41
N ALA A 25 29.82 -19.07 -24.16
CA ALA A 25 30.95 -19.86 -23.68
C ALA A 25 30.70 -20.23 -22.21
N ILE A 26 30.54 -21.54 -21.96
CA ILE A 26 30.41 -22.12 -20.63
C ILE A 26 31.82 -22.37 -20.09
N LEU A 27 32.12 -21.80 -18.93
CA LEU A 27 33.31 -22.13 -18.13
C LEU A 27 32.85 -22.48 -16.71
N PHE A 28 33.02 -23.75 -16.35
CA PHE A 28 32.90 -24.21 -14.97
C PHE A 28 34.13 -23.77 -14.18
N ALA A 29 33.92 -23.00 -13.12
CA ALA A 29 34.90 -22.81 -12.07
C ALA A 29 34.24 -23.09 -10.71
N SER A 30 34.60 -24.22 -10.12
CA SER A 30 34.26 -24.56 -8.74
C SER A 30 35.03 -23.64 -7.79
N TYR A 31 34.31 -22.87 -6.98
CA TYR A 31 34.88 -22.21 -5.80
C TYR A 31 34.08 -22.62 -4.57
N ASN A 32 34.67 -23.51 -3.77
CA ASN A 32 34.24 -23.77 -2.40
C ASN A 32 34.81 -22.67 -1.52
N GLY A 33 33.93 -21.78 -1.05
CA GLY A 33 34.27 -20.70 -0.13
C GLY A 33 33.08 -20.37 0.74
N ASN A 34 32.91 -21.16 1.80
CA ASN A 34 32.19 -20.82 3.03
C ASN A 34 30.88 -20.05 2.83
N SER A 35 29.79 -20.76 2.50
CA SER A 35 28.44 -20.25 2.67
C SER A 35 28.16 -20.13 4.18
N GLN A 36 28.65 -19.05 4.79
CA GLN A 36 27.97 -18.52 5.96
C GLN A 36 26.57 -18.14 5.47
N THR A 37 25.61 -19.02 5.74
CA THR A 37 24.20 -18.70 5.81
C THR A 37 24.07 -17.68 6.94
N ALA A 38 24.35 -16.41 6.62
CA ALA A 38 24.03 -15.30 7.48
C ALA A 38 22.51 -15.30 7.63
N SER A 39 22.07 -15.49 8.86
CA SER A 39 20.70 -15.39 9.31
C SER A 39 20.02 -14.17 8.69
N VAL A 40 19.08 -14.38 7.77
CA VAL A 40 18.17 -13.32 7.35
C VAL A 40 17.13 -13.19 8.45
N GLU A 41 17.55 -12.57 9.55
CA GLU A 41 16.67 -11.81 10.43
C GLU A 41 15.79 -10.92 9.54
N PRO A 42 14.52 -10.67 9.91
CA PRO A 42 13.57 -10.08 8.99
C PRO A 42 14.15 -8.83 8.32
N GLY A 43 14.17 -8.79 6.98
CA GLY A 43 14.76 -7.69 6.21
C GLY A 43 13.93 -6.40 6.24
N TYR A 44 13.19 -6.17 7.33
CA TYR A 44 12.40 -4.98 7.59
C TYR A 44 12.95 -4.20 8.79
N GLU A 45 12.79 -2.88 8.77
CA GLU A 45 13.18 -1.97 9.85
C GLU A 45 11.95 -1.62 10.70
N ILE A 46 12.02 -1.76 12.02
CA ILE A 46 11.08 -1.10 12.94
C ILE A 46 11.73 0.21 13.37
N VAL A 47 11.15 1.33 12.97
CA VAL A 47 11.65 2.67 13.23
C VAL A 47 10.90 3.25 14.42
N GLU A 48 11.63 3.49 15.51
CA GLU A 48 11.12 4.27 16.63
C GLU A 48 10.78 5.68 16.15
N SER A 49 9.54 6.10 16.40
CA SER A 49 9.05 7.43 16.04
C SER A 49 8.21 7.99 17.19
N ASP A 50 8.29 9.31 17.36
CA ASP A 50 7.52 10.08 18.34
C ASP A 50 6.09 10.41 17.87
N ASN A 51 5.74 10.08 16.62
CA ASN A 51 4.42 10.34 16.04
C ASN A 51 3.34 9.31 16.48
N GLN A 52 3.40 8.86 17.73
CA GLN A 52 2.38 7.99 18.32
C GLN A 52 1.25 8.81 18.94
N SER A 53 0.00 8.38 18.75
CA SER A 53 -1.18 9.05 19.33
C SER A 53 -1.10 9.18 20.85
N ALA A 54 -1.57 10.31 21.40
CA ALA A 54 -1.80 10.47 22.83
C ALA A 54 -3.08 9.75 23.33
N TYR A 55 -3.95 9.31 22.42
CA TYR A 55 -5.17 8.58 22.74
C TYR A 55 -4.88 7.10 23.03
N MET A 56 -5.77 6.47 23.81
CA MET A 56 -5.72 5.02 24.09
C MET A 56 -4.40 4.50 24.70
N ARG A 57 -3.60 5.37 25.36
CA ARG A 57 -2.32 5.00 25.99
C ARG A 57 -2.45 4.36 27.38
N GLU A 58 -3.43 4.80 28.16
CA GLU A 58 -3.64 4.35 29.54
C GLU A 58 -4.60 3.15 29.58
N LEU A 59 -4.58 2.36 30.67
CA LEU A 59 -5.48 1.22 30.89
C LEU A 59 -6.24 1.37 32.23
N PRO A 60 -7.56 1.66 32.21
CA PRO A 60 -8.36 2.06 31.04
C PRO A 60 -7.99 3.46 30.54
N PRO A 61 -8.24 3.78 29.25
CA PRO A 61 -8.06 5.14 28.75
C PRO A 61 -8.95 6.14 29.50
N ARG A 62 -8.45 7.36 29.72
CA ARG A 62 -9.28 8.46 30.26
C ARG A 62 -10.45 8.78 29.33
N PRO A 63 -11.62 9.21 29.84
CA PRO A 63 -12.79 9.51 29.02
C PRO A 63 -12.52 10.47 27.85
N ASP A 64 -11.67 11.48 28.05
CA ASP A 64 -11.28 12.46 27.02
C ASP A 64 -10.20 11.94 26.05
N LYS A 65 -9.71 10.71 26.26
CA LYS A 65 -8.68 10.03 25.47
C LYS A 65 -9.16 8.71 24.87
N ILE A 66 -10.48 8.52 24.81
CA ILE A 66 -11.11 7.42 24.08
C ILE A 66 -11.27 7.80 22.62
N VAL A 67 -11.00 6.83 21.74
CA VAL A 67 -11.38 6.90 20.33
C VAL A 67 -12.56 5.95 20.13
N ASP A 68 -13.70 6.50 19.71
CA ASP A 68 -14.93 5.77 19.46
C ASP A 68 -15.42 6.00 18.01
N SER A 69 -16.65 5.57 17.72
CA SER A 69 -17.23 5.60 16.37
C SER A 69 -17.84 6.96 15.98
N ASP A 70 -17.58 8.06 16.71
CA ASP A 70 -18.17 9.39 16.51
C ASP A 70 -17.68 10.15 15.23
N HIS A 71 -17.21 9.42 14.22
CA HIS A 71 -16.54 9.92 13.00
C HIS A 71 -15.22 10.69 13.22
N SER A 72 -14.93 11.18 14.42
CA SER A 72 -13.68 11.89 14.70
C SER A 72 -12.47 10.96 14.63
N TRP A 73 -12.66 9.64 14.79
CA TRP A 73 -11.59 8.65 14.62
C TRP A 73 -10.84 8.79 13.29
N ALA A 74 -11.48 9.28 12.23
CA ALA A 74 -10.84 9.50 10.92
C ALA A 74 -10.52 10.96 10.59
N LEU A 75 -11.17 11.91 11.26
CA LEU A 75 -11.08 13.34 10.94
C LEU A 75 -10.19 14.12 11.90
N ASP A 76 -10.03 13.66 13.14
CA ASP A 76 -9.09 14.20 14.11
C ASP A 76 -7.70 13.58 13.85
N PRO A 77 -6.68 14.37 13.45
CA PRO A 77 -5.35 13.85 13.15
C PRO A 77 -4.69 13.12 14.32
N GLU A 78 -4.93 13.53 15.56
CA GLU A 78 -4.36 12.86 16.73
C GLU A 78 -5.04 11.53 17.03
N LYS A 79 -6.36 11.43 16.80
CA LYS A 79 -7.06 10.13 16.90
C LYS A 79 -6.68 9.20 15.75
N ALA A 80 -6.50 9.74 14.54
CA ALA A 80 -6.14 9.01 13.33
C ALA A 80 -4.86 8.17 13.47
N LYS A 81 -3.84 8.72 14.15
CA LYS A 81 -2.57 8.03 14.46
C LYS A 81 -2.75 6.69 15.18
N TRP A 82 -3.82 6.54 15.98
CA TRP A 82 -4.14 5.26 16.62
C TRP A 82 -5.21 4.48 15.86
N SER A 83 -6.26 5.18 15.41
CA SER A 83 -7.47 4.54 14.88
C SER A 83 -7.20 3.77 13.58
N PHE A 84 -6.31 4.28 12.71
CA PHE A 84 -6.04 3.68 11.41
C PHE A 84 -5.39 2.30 11.51
N GLN A 85 -4.67 2.03 12.60
CA GLN A 85 -4.11 0.72 12.93
C GLN A 85 -5.03 -0.14 13.82
N ASN A 86 -6.22 0.34 14.17
CA ASN A 86 -7.11 -0.26 15.18
C ASN A 86 -8.61 -0.19 14.82
N VAL A 87 -8.97 -0.01 13.55
CA VAL A 87 -10.36 0.20 13.12
C VAL A 87 -11.33 -0.89 13.60
N SER A 88 -10.89 -2.15 13.68
CA SER A 88 -11.73 -3.25 14.18
C SER A 88 -12.09 -3.17 15.67
N LYS A 89 -11.46 -2.26 16.42
CA LYS A 89 -11.81 -1.94 17.81
C LYS A 89 -12.84 -0.80 17.92
N ILE A 90 -13.12 -0.12 16.81
CA ILE A 90 -13.95 1.09 16.75
C ILE A 90 -15.26 0.83 15.98
N LEU A 91 -15.15 0.16 14.83
CA LEU A 91 -16.26 -0.08 13.92
C LEU A 91 -16.56 -1.58 13.80
N PRO A 92 -17.80 -1.95 13.44
CA PRO A 92 -18.11 -3.32 13.03
C PRO A 92 -17.25 -3.71 11.82
N THR A 93 -16.58 -4.86 11.91
CA THR A 93 -15.73 -5.39 10.84
C THR A 93 -15.97 -6.88 10.66
N ASP A 94 -15.97 -7.33 9.41
CA ASP A 94 -15.86 -8.74 9.07
C ASP A 94 -14.41 -9.13 8.75
N PHE A 95 -14.06 -10.36 9.10
CA PHE A 95 -12.72 -10.89 8.83
C PHE A 95 -12.66 -11.58 7.48
N VAL A 96 -11.88 -11.01 6.55
CA VAL A 96 -11.54 -11.67 5.29
C VAL A 96 -10.32 -12.56 5.53
N SER A 97 -10.56 -13.88 5.57
CA SER A 97 -9.50 -14.87 5.77
C SER A 97 -8.56 -14.94 4.57
N ARG A 98 -7.24 -15.03 4.83
CA ARG A 98 -6.24 -15.41 3.82
C ARG A 98 -6.31 -16.88 3.40
N GLY A 99 -7.17 -17.67 4.04
CA GLY A 99 -7.24 -19.12 3.89
C GLY A 99 -6.12 -19.86 4.63
N THR A 100 -6.08 -21.19 4.47
CA THR A 100 -5.05 -22.08 5.05
C THR A 100 -4.01 -22.54 4.03
N GLY A 101 -4.09 -22.02 2.80
CA GLY A 101 -3.16 -22.34 1.72
C GLY A 101 -1.75 -21.80 1.94
N PRO A 102 -0.80 -22.20 1.08
CA PRO A 102 0.57 -21.71 1.13
C PRO A 102 0.61 -20.19 0.90
N VAL A 103 1.55 -19.53 1.58
CA VAL A 103 1.90 -18.14 1.31
C VAL A 103 3.10 -18.13 0.34
N LEU A 104 3.16 -17.13 -0.52
CA LEU A 104 4.33 -16.88 -1.35
C LEU A 104 5.35 -16.08 -0.52
N PRO A 105 6.47 -16.68 -0.07
CA PRO A 105 7.51 -15.91 0.60
C PRO A 105 8.16 -14.96 -0.41
N LEU A 106 8.39 -13.71 0.01
CA LEU A 106 9.20 -12.76 -0.74
C LEU A 106 10.64 -12.80 -0.22
N SER A 107 11.60 -12.72 -1.14
CA SER A 107 13.02 -12.61 -0.78
C SER A 107 13.35 -11.17 -0.42
N TYR A 108 14.29 -10.98 0.52
CA TYR A 108 14.77 -9.66 0.93
C TYR A 108 16.18 -9.42 0.39
N ALA A 109 16.44 -8.20 -0.04
CA ALA A 109 17.78 -7.73 -0.37
C ALA A 109 17.87 -6.25 -0.03
N ASP A 110 18.56 -5.91 1.07
CA ASP A 110 18.78 -4.52 1.45
C ASP A 110 19.61 -3.81 0.36
N THR A 111 19.03 -2.76 -0.20
CA THR A 111 19.67 -1.93 -1.22
C THR A 111 20.23 -0.62 -0.67
N GLY A 112 20.08 -0.33 0.62
CA GLY A 112 20.47 0.96 1.23
C GLY A 112 19.54 2.13 0.85
N VAL A 113 18.44 1.87 0.14
CA VAL A 113 17.52 2.89 -0.41
C VAL A 113 16.91 3.78 0.67
N MET A 114 16.74 3.26 1.90
CA MET A 114 16.30 4.06 3.06
C MET A 114 17.21 5.26 3.37
N HIS A 115 18.49 5.16 3.00
CA HIS A 115 19.53 6.16 3.27
C HIS A 115 19.85 7.00 2.02
N GLU A 116 19.31 6.63 0.86
CA GLU A 116 19.46 7.42 -0.36
C GLU A 116 18.66 8.72 -0.26
N SER A 117 19.26 9.81 -0.71
CA SER A 117 18.63 11.13 -0.68
C SER A 117 17.76 11.38 -1.91
N PHE A 118 16.51 11.76 -1.69
CA PHE A 118 15.55 12.14 -2.70
C PHE A 118 15.33 13.64 -2.70
N THR A 119 15.09 14.21 -3.88
CA THR A 119 14.85 15.64 -4.04
C THR A 119 13.37 15.95 -3.78
N ALA A 120 13.08 16.81 -2.81
CA ALA A 120 11.75 17.32 -2.55
C ALA A 120 11.37 18.44 -3.56
N PRO A 121 10.08 18.84 -3.65
CA PRO A 121 9.64 19.88 -4.59
C PRO A 121 10.33 21.24 -4.42
N ASP A 122 10.86 21.55 -3.24
CA ASP A 122 11.61 22.78 -2.93
C ASP A 122 13.13 22.67 -3.22
N ALA A 123 13.55 21.59 -3.90
CA ALA A 123 14.93 21.23 -4.20
C ALA A 123 15.83 20.85 -3.01
N SER A 124 15.26 20.78 -1.79
CA SER A 124 15.95 20.15 -0.66
C SER A 124 16.14 18.65 -0.91
N LYS A 125 17.11 18.04 -0.21
CA LYS A 125 17.43 16.62 -0.32
C LYS A 125 17.40 15.98 1.05
N HIS A 126 16.54 14.99 1.20
CA HIS A 126 16.38 14.25 2.45
C HIS A 126 16.48 12.75 2.16
N PRO A 127 17.09 11.95 3.05
CA PRO A 127 17.06 10.50 2.93
C PRO A 127 15.61 10.00 3.00
N LEU A 128 15.29 8.91 2.27
CA LEU A 128 13.93 8.36 2.23
C LEU A 128 13.35 8.15 3.63
N ARG A 129 14.16 7.65 4.57
CA ARG A 129 13.73 7.42 5.95
C ARG A 129 13.19 8.67 6.67
N GLU A 130 13.77 9.84 6.38
CA GLU A 130 13.35 11.12 6.97
C GLU A 130 12.07 11.60 6.31
N ILE A 131 11.98 11.47 4.98
CA ILE A 131 10.75 11.79 4.23
C ILE A 131 9.57 10.96 4.74
N LEU A 132 9.75 9.64 4.91
CA LEU A 132 8.69 8.76 5.41
C LEU A 132 8.28 9.11 6.86
N HIS A 133 9.26 9.47 7.70
CA HIS A 133 9.00 9.92 9.06
C HIS A 133 8.19 11.22 9.09
N GLU A 134 8.59 12.24 8.32
CA GLU A 134 7.90 13.52 8.24
C GLU A 134 6.48 13.41 7.66
N LEU A 135 6.26 12.48 6.73
CA LEU A 135 4.94 12.19 6.18
C LEU A 135 4.04 11.41 7.15
N GLY A 136 4.57 10.97 8.31
CA GLY A 136 3.82 10.18 9.28
C GLY A 136 3.39 8.81 8.74
N VAL A 137 4.22 8.20 7.89
CA VAL A 137 3.94 6.87 7.31
C VAL A 137 4.03 5.80 8.40
N ASP A 138 3.00 4.96 8.54
CA ASP A 138 3.02 3.84 9.49
C ASP A 138 3.74 2.60 8.96
N GLY A 139 3.66 2.34 7.64
CA GLY A 139 4.31 1.21 7.00
C GLY A 139 4.64 1.50 5.54
N PHE A 140 5.82 1.09 5.11
CA PHE A 140 6.33 1.29 3.76
C PHE A 140 6.99 0.01 3.24
N ILE A 141 6.71 -0.35 2.00
CA ILE A 141 7.36 -1.48 1.33
C ILE A 141 7.65 -1.12 -0.13
N PHE A 142 8.87 -1.44 -0.59
CA PHE A 142 9.27 -1.33 -1.99
C PHE A 142 9.73 -2.69 -2.51
N VAL A 143 8.99 -3.23 -3.48
CA VAL A 143 9.25 -4.52 -4.10
C VAL A 143 9.63 -4.32 -5.56
N LYS A 144 10.73 -4.93 -5.98
CA LYS A 144 11.18 -4.95 -7.38
C LYS A 144 11.68 -6.34 -7.75
N ASP A 145 11.18 -6.87 -8.86
CA ASP A 145 11.52 -8.20 -9.38
C ASP A 145 11.26 -9.32 -8.35
N SER A 146 10.13 -9.22 -7.62
CA SER A 146 9.74 -10.11 -6.50
C SER A 146 10.72 -10.12 -5.31
N VAL A 147 11.61 -9.12 -5.23
CA VAL A 147 12.53 -8.93 -4.10
C VAL A 147 12.13 -7.67 -3.35
N VAL A 148 11.91 -7.81 -2.05
CA VAL A 148 11.73 -6.68 -1.12
C VAL A 148 13.08 -5.97 -0.99
N ARG A 149 13.11 -4.72 -1.44
CA ARG A 149 14.32 -3.87 -1.39
C ARG A 149 14.34 -3.01 -0.13
N VAL A 150 13.15 -2.66 0.34
CA VAL A 150 12.91 -1.90 1.56
C VAL A 150 11.59 -2.36 2.15
N GLU A 151 11.57 -2.55 3.46
CA GLU A 151 10.35 -2.66 4.24
C GLU A 151 10.60 -1.98 5.59
N ALA A 152 9.74 -1.06 5.99
CA ALA A 152 9.91 -0.29 7.22
C ALA A 152 8.56 0.02 7.86
N TYR A 153 8.52 -0.02 9.18
CA TYR A 153 7.34 0.24 9.99
C TYR A 153 7.64 1.28 11.07
N TYR A 154 6.69 2.17 11.33
CA TYR A 154 6.82 3.30 12.24
C TYR A 154 5.65 3.31 13.24
N ASN A 155 5.71 4.22 14.21
CA ASN A 155 4.56 4.56 15.08
C ASN A 155 3.93 3.35 15.81
N GLY A 156 4.73 2.33 16.13
CA GLY A 156 4.27 1.10 16.77
C GLY A 156 3.47 0.15 15.85
N PHE A 157 3.46 0.40 14.53
CA PHE A 157 2.94 -0.54 13.54
C PHE A 157 3.95 -1.68 13.31
N THR A 158 3.45 -2.86 12.96
CA THR A 158 4.25 -4.08 12.79
C THR A 158 3.72 -4.89 11.60
N PRO A 159 4.55 -5.76 10.97
CA PRO A 159 4.17 -6.51 9.77
C PRO A 159 2.92 -7.39 9.90
N ASP A 160 2.60 -7.83 11.12
CA ASP A 160 1.47 -8.72 11.41
C ASP A 160 0.16 -7.98 11.72
N ARG A 161 0.21 -6.64 11.79
CA ARG A 161 -0.95 -5.79 12.07
C ARG A 161 -1.62 -5.32 10.78
N ARG A 162 -2.92 -5.02 10.88
CA ARG A 162 -3.72 -4.47 9.78
C ARG A 162 -3.83 -2.96 9.89
N HIS A 163 -3.75 -2.30 8.76
CA HIS A 163 -3.99 -0.85 8.62
C HIS A 163 -5.21 -0.63 7.73
N ILE A 164 -5.99 0.41 7.98
CA ILE A 164 -7.08 0.82 7.07
C ILE A 164 -6.53 1.17 5.69
N ALA A 165 -7.17 0.67 4.63
CA ALA A 165 -6.73 0.89 3.26
C ALA A 165 -7.45 2.05 2.55
N PHE A 166 -8.49 2.61 3.18
CA PHE A 166 -9.38 3.62 2.58
C PHE A 166 -9.77 3.26 1.14
N SER A 167 -9.62 4.18 0.18
CA SER A 167 -10.00 3.98 -1.21
C SER A 167 -9.12 3.01 -1.97
N VAL A 168 -7.99 2.53 -1.43
CA VAL A 168 -7.22 1.44 -2.06
C VAL A 168 -8.08 0.18 -2.20
N THR A 169 -9.04 -0.03 -1.30
CA THR A 169 -10.03 -1.12 -1.38
C THR A 169 -10.82 -1.12 -2.70
N LYS A 170 -11.04 0.05 -3.34
CA LYS A 170 -11.78 0.13 -4.61
C LYS A 170 -11.06 -0.62 -5.74
N SER A 171 -9.73 -0.58 -5.77
CA SER A 171 -8.94 -1.32 -6.76
C SER A 171 -9.12 -2.83 -6.60
N LEU A 172 -9.19 -3.33 -5.36
CA LEU A 172 -9.48 -4.75 -5.09
C LEU A 172 -10.86 -5.14 -5.63
N ILE A 173 -11.89 -4.32 -5.37
CA ILE A 173 -13.25 -4.57 -5.88
C ILE A 173 -13.27 -4.50 -7.41
N GLY A 174 -12.59 -3.52 -8.02
CA GLY A 174 -12.47 -3.41 -9.47
C GLY A 174 -11.82 -4.64 -10.11
N SER A 175 -10.77 -5.20 -9.48
CA SER A 175 -10.17 -6.46 -9.94
C SER A 175 -11.13 -7.65 -9.87
N LEU A 176 -11.92 -7.75 -8.79
CA LEU A 176 -12.96 -8.80 -8.67
C LEU A 176 -14.03 -8.66 -9.75
N VAL A 177 -14.47 -7.43 -10.05
CA VAL A 177 -15.39 -7.18 -11.17
C VAL A 177 -14.77 -7.60 -12.49
N GLY A 178 -13.47 -7.33 -12.71
CA GLY A 178 -12.74 -7.81 -13.88
C GLY A 178 -12.79 -9.33 -14.06
N LEU A 179 -12.66 -10.10 -12.97
CA LEU A 179 -12.82 -11.57 -13.00
C LEU A 179 -14.24 -11.97 -13.39
N LEU A 180 -15.26 -11.33 -12.81
CA LEU A 180 -16.66 -11.61 -13.12
C LEU A 180 -17.03 -11.25 -14.57
N VAL A 181 -16.41 -10.22 -15.15
CA VAL A 181 -16.53 -9.88 -16.56
C VAL A 181 -15.91 -10.98 -17.43
N HIS A 182 -14.70 -11.44 -17.09
CA HIS A 182 -14.05 -12.54 -17.80
C HIS A 182 -14.88 -13.84 -17.74
N GLU A 183 -15.57 -14.10 -16.62
CA GLU A 183 -16.50 -15.22 -16.44
C GLU A 183 -17.85 -15.03 -17.17
N GLY A 184 -18.10 -13.89 -17.80
CA GLY A 184 -19.38 -13.58 -18.46
C GLY A 184 -20.55 -13.34 -17.49
N ARG A 185 -20.25 -13.10 -16.21
CA ARG A 185 -21.25 -12.86 -15.15
C ARG A 185 -21.61 -11.38 -15.01
N ILE A 186 -20.71 -10.49 -15.42
CA ILE A 186 -20.93 -9.06 -15.51
C ILE A 186 -20.66 -8.61 -16.95
N ASP A 187 -21.57 -7.84 -17.52
CA ASP A 187 -21.45 -7.16 -18.80
C ASP A 187 -21.35 -5.66 -18.49
N LEU A 188 -20.23 -5.07 -18.91
CA LEU A 188 -19.90 -3.66 -18.64
C LEU A 188 -20.87 -2.68 -19.31
N SER A 189 -21.59 -3.13 -20.34
CA SER A 189 -22.57 -2.32 -21.07
C SER A 189 -23.96 -2.31 -20.42
N GLN A 190 -24.23 -3.24 -19.49
CA GLN A 190 -25.49 -3.25 -18.75
C GLN A 190 -25.52 -2.14 -17.71
N THR A 191 -26.72 -1.67 -17.39
CA THR A 191 -26.95 -0.68 -16.33
C THR A 191 -26.78 -1.29 -14.95
N VAL A 192 -26.59 -0.45 -13.93
CA VAL A 192 -26.56 -0.87 -12.53
C VAL A 192 -27.85 -1.61 -12.15
N VAL A 193 -29.00 -1.09 -12.58
CA VAL A 193 -30.32 -1.67 -12.25
C VAL A 193 -30.58 -3.03 -12.89
N HIS A 194 -29.83 -3.41 -13.93
CA HIS A 194 -29.85 -4.76 -14.45
C HIS A 194 -29.41 -5.78 -13.37
N TYR A 195 -28.43 -5.42 -12.54
CA TYR A 195 -27.91 -6.28 -11.49
C TYR A 195 -28.51 -5.98 -10.10
N LEU A 196 -28.90 -4.72 -9.87
CA LEU A 196 -29.44 -4.23 -8.60
C LEU A 196 -30.74 -3.44 -8.83
N PRO A 197 -31.87 -4.12 -9.09
CA PRO A 197 -33.15 -3.47 -9.38
C PRO A 197 -33.63 -2.50 -8.29
N GLU A 198 -33.19 -2.68 -7.05
CA GLU A 198 -33.51 -1.82 -5.92
C GLU A 198 -32.95 -0.39 -6.05
N LEU A 199 -32.01 -0.17 -6.99
CA LEU A 199 -31.44 1.15 -7.29
C LEU A 199 -32.22 1.92 -8.35
N GLU A 200 -33.38 1.41 -8.78
CA GLU A 200 -34.29 2.15 -9.65
C GLU A 200 -34.68 3.51 -9.04
N GLY A 201 -34.68 4.56 -9.85
CA GLY A 201 -34.94 5.93 -9.38
C GLY A 201 -33.79 6.59 -8.59
N SER A 202 -32.66 5.90 -8.39
CA SER A 202 -31.44 6.51 -7.84
C SER A 202 -30.62 7.24 -8.92
N GLY A 203 -29.62 8.02 -8.51
CA GLY A 203 -28.66 8.64 -9.43
C GLY A 203 -27.73 7.64 -10.15
N PHE A 204 -27.83 6.34 -9.86
CA PHE A 204 -27.08 5.28 -10.55
C PHE A 204 -27.95 4.50 -11.54
N ALA A 205 -29.25 4.80 -11.63
CA ALA A 205 -30.19 3.93 -12.31
C ALA A 205 -29.85 3.69 -13.79
N ASP A 206 -29.44 4.73 -14.50
CA ASP A 206 -29.07 4.73 -15.90
C ASP A 206 -27.57 4.58 -16.15
N ALA A 207 -26.76 4.54 -15.09
CA ALA A 207 -25.32 4.33 -15.22
C ALA A 207 -25.04 2.89 -15.63
N THR A 208 -24.18 2.72 -16.62
CA THR A 208 -23.60 1.42 -16.97
C THR A 208 -22.56 0.99 -15.94
N ILE A 209 -22.31 -0.31 -15.80
CA ILE A 209 -21.24 -0.81 -14.94
C ILE A 209 -19.88 -0.21 -15.33
N ARG A 210 -19.63 0.02 -16.63
CA ARG A 210 -18.42 0.72 -17.11
C ARG A 210 -18.29 2.11 -16.48
N GLN A 211 -19.35 2.91 -16.49
CA GLN A 211 -19.37 4.28 -15.96
C GLN A 211 -19.20 4.33 -14.44
N VAL A 212 -19.63 3.29 -13.71
CA VAL A 212 -19.41 3.22 -12.25
C VAL A 212 -17.96 2.87 -11.91
N LEU A 213 -17.26 2.15 -12.79
CA LEU A 213 -15.87 1.75 -12.60
C LEU A 213 -14.84 2.81 -13.03
N ASP A 214 -15.22 3.73 -13.92
CA ASP A 214 -14.39 4.86 -14.38
C ASP A 214 -14.50 6.09 -13.45
#